data_AF-H3BSW9-F1
#
_entry.id   AF-H3BSW9-F1
#
_cell.length_a   1.000
_cell.length_b   1.000
_cell.length_c   1.000
_cell.angle_alpha   90.00
_cell.angle_beta   90.00
_cell.angle_gamma   90.00
#
_symmetry.space_group_name_H-M   'P 1'
#
loop_
_entity.id
_entity.type
_entity.pdbx_description
1 polymer ?
#
loop_
_entity_poly.entity_id
_entity_poly.type
_entity_poly.pdbx_seq_one_letter_code
_entity_poly.pdbx_strand_id
1 'polypeptide(L)'
;MSSGLWSQEKVTSPYWEERIFYLLLQECSVTDKQTQKLLKVPKGSIGQYIQDRSVGHSRIPSAKGKKNQIGLKILEQPHAVLFVDEKDVVEINEKFTELLLAITNCEERFSLFKNRNRLSKGLQIDVGCPVKVQLRSGEEKFPGVVRFRGPLLAERTVSGIFFGVELLEEGRGQGFTDGVYQGKQLFQCDEDCGVFVALDKLELIEDDDTALESDYAGPGDTMQVELPPLEINSRVSLKVGETIESGTVIFCDVLPGKESLGYFVGVDMDNPIGNWDGRFDGVQLCSFACVESTILLHINDIIP
;
A
#
# COMPACT_ATOMS: atom_id res chain seq x y z
N MET A 1 4.33 -57.44 43.18
CA MET A 1 3.29 -57.01 42.22
C MET A 1 3.00 -55.53 42.48
N SER A 2 2.66 -54.81 41.41
CA SER A 2 2.31 -53.38 41.28
C SER A 2 3.37 -52.33 41.60
N SER A 3 4.14 -52.02 40.55
CA SER A 3 4.68 -50.72 40.18
C SER A 3 3.59 -49.62 40.14
N GLY A 4 3.72 -48.59 40.98
CA GLY A 4 2.98 -47.34 40.84
C GLY A 4 3.82 -46.33 40.07
N LEU A 5 3.62 -46.28 38.74
CA LEU A 5 4.21 -45.26 37.88
C LEU A 5 3.75 -43.87 38.32
N TRP A 6 4.72 -42.96 38.46
CA TRP A 6 4.50 -41.52 38.43
C TRP A 6 3.75 -41.14 37.14
N SER A 7 2.52 -40.68 37.29
CA SER A 7 1.90 -39.81 36.28
C SER A 7 2.61 -38.45 36.38
N GLN A 8 3.73 -38.32 35.68
CA GLN A 8 4.16 -37.00 35.21
C GLN A 8 3.08 -36.54 34.24
N GLU A 9 2.16 -35.70 34.73
CA GLU A 9 1.48 -34.74 33.86
C GLU A 9 2.59 -34.04 33.07
N LYS A 10 2.67 -34.37 31.78
CA LYS A 10 3.39 -33.54 30.82
C LYS A 10 2.68 -32.21 30.85
N VAL A 11 3.21 -31.30 31.66
CA VAL A 11 3.01 -29.87 31.50
C VAL A 11 3.42 -29.58 30.06
N THR A 12 2.44 -29.53 29.17
CA THR A 12 2.62 -29.06 27.80
C THR A 12 2.97 -27.60 27.94
N SER A 13 4.28 -27.33 28.01
CA SER A 13 4.83 -25.99 27.90
C SER A 13 4.15 -25.30 26.72
N PRO A 14 3.57 -24.10 26.88
CA PRO A 14 3.15 -23.27 25.77
C PRO A 14 4.43 -22.67 25.18
N TYR A 15 5.20 -23.51 24.49
CA TYR A 15 6.28 -23.03 23.64
C TYR A 15 5.60 -22.18 22.57
N TRP A 16 5.79 -20.87 22.65
CA TRP A 16 5.45 -19.92 21.61
C TRP A 16 5.92 -20.49 20.27
N GLU A 17 5.00 -20.99 19.45
CA GLU A 17 5.28 -21.16 18.03
C GLU A 17 5.60 -19.76 17.53
N GLU A 18 6.86 -19.47 17.24
CA GLU A 18 7.25 -18.18 16.68
C GLU A 18 6.39 -17.95 15.44
N ARG A 19 5.54 -16.92 15.50
CA ARG A 19 4.64 -16.53 14.41
C ARG A 19 5.43 -15.73 13.40
N ILE A 20 6.30 -16.43 12.68
CA ILE A 20 7.09 -15.84 11.60
C ILE A 20 6.33 -16.04 10.30
N PHE A 21 6.10 -14.94 9.60
CA PHE A 21 5.35 -14.93 8.34
C PHE A 21 6.25 -14.48 7.20
N TYR A 22 6.07 -15.12 6.05
CA TYR A 22 6.80 -14.81 4.82
C TYR A 22 5.83 -14.56 3.69
N LEU A 23 6.15 -13.58 2.85
CA LEU A 23 5.46 -13.32 1.59
C LEU A 23 6.30 -13.85 0.42
N LEU A 24 5.66 -14.54 -0.51
CA LEU A 24 6.29 -15.06 -1.72
C LEU A 24 6.52 -13.96 -2.76
N LEU A 25 7.75 -13.84 -3.28
CA LEU A 25 8.13 -12.85 -4.29
C LEU A 25 7.86 -13.33 -5.73
N GLN A 26 7.71 -14.64 -5.95
CA GLN A 26 7.47 -15.25 -7.26
C GLN A 26 6.51 -16.45 -7.16
N GLU A 27 5.90 -16.82 -8.31
CA GLU A 27 5.08 -18.04 -8.41
C GLU A 27 5.96 -19.28 -8.14
N CYS A 28 5.46 -20.17 -7.28
CA CYS A 28 6.09 -21.44 -6.96
C CYS A 28 5.14 -22.59 -7.31
N SER A 29 5.70 -23.74 -7.72
CA SER A 29 4.91 -24.96 -7.94
C SER A 29 5.29 -26.02 -6.91
N VAL A 30 4.30 -26.67 -6.30
CA VAL A 30 4.48 -27.74 -5.32
C VAL A 30 3.57 -28.91 -5.60
N THR A 31 4.07 -30.12 -5.38
CA THR A 31 3.21 -31.30 -5.42
C THR A 31 2.55 -31.49 -4.07
N ASP A 32 1.22 -31.41 -4.04
CA ASP A 32 0.46 -31.71 -2.83
C ASP A 32 0.62 -33.19 -2.45
N LYS A 33 1.04 -33.46 -1.21
CA LYS A 33 1.36 -34.82 -0.77
C LYS A 33 0.12 -35.71 -0.68
N GLN A 34 -1.05 -35.16 -0.39
CA GLN A 34 -2.29 -35.93 -0.21
C GLN A 34 -2.93 -36.29 -1.56
N THR A 35 -2.99 -35.33 -2.47
CA THR A 35 -3.69 -35.45 -3.75
C THR A 35 -2.77 -35.79 -4.91
N GLN A 36 -1.45 -35.71 -4.73
CA GLN A 36 -0.42 -35.85 -5.77
C GLN A 36 -0.60 -34.87 -6.95
N LYS A 37 -1.38 -33.80 -6.77
CA LYS A 37 -1.59 -32.76 -7.77
C LYS A 37 -0.53 -31.69 -7.67
N LEU A 38 -0.13 -31.16 -8.82
CA LEU A 38 0.72 -29.97 -8.88
C LEU A 38 -0.13 -28.73 -8.55
N LEU A 39 0.18 -28.09 -7.43
CA LEU A 39 -0.39 -26.81 -7.01
C LEU A 39 0.55 -25.68 -7.42
N LYS A 40 -0.02 -24.63 -8.01
CA LYS A 40 0.68 -23.37 -8.25
C LYS A 40 0.31 -22.39 -7.15
N VAL A 41 1.31 -21.89 -6.45
CA VAL A 41 1.17 -20.86 -5.42
C VAL A 41 1.65 -19.54 -6.04
N PRO A 42 0.77 -18.56 -6.22
CA PRO A 42 1.12 -17.30 -6.86
C PRO A 42 2.07 -16.46 -5.99
N LYS A 43 2.78 -15.52 -6.63
CA LYS A 43 3.47 -14.44 -5.89
C LYS A 43 2.45 -13.64 -5.07
N GLY A 44 2.87 -13.12 -3.93
CA GLY A 44 1.98 -12.46 -2.98
C GLY A 44 1.26 -13.41 -2.01
N SER A 45 1.29 -14.73 -2.20
CA SER A 45 0.82 -15.66 -1.17
C SER A 45 1.63 -15.51 0.12
N ILE A 46 0.95 -15.70 1.26
CA ILE A 46 1.55 -15.61 2.59
C ILE A 46 1.67 -17.00 3.19
N GLY A 47 2.86 -17.32 3.69
CA GLY A 47 3.15 -18.57 4.39
C GLY A 47 3.62 -18.32 5.82
N GLN A 48 3.21 -19.21 6.73
CA GLN A 48 3.80 -19.29 8.06
C GLN A 48 5.05 -20.16 8.02
N TYR A 49 6.12 -19.73 8.67
CA TYR A 49 7.33 -20.52 8.85
C TYR A 49 7.03 -21.84 9.58
N ILE A 50 7.59 -22.93 9.08
CA ILE A 50 7.57 -24.22 9.76
C ILE A 50 9.00 -24.57 10.14
N GLN A 51 9.26 -24.70 11.44
CA GLN A 51 10.53 -25.24 11.91
C GLN A 51 10.54 -26.76 11.70
N ASP A 52 11.51 -27.24 10.93
CA ASP A 52 11.67 -28.67 10.66
C ASP A 52 12.11 -29.40 11.94
N ARG A 53 11.14 -30.02 12.65
CA ARG A 53 11.40 -30.87 13.83
C ARG A 53 12.23 -32.12 13.51
N SER A 54 12.51 -32.43 12.24
CA SER A 54 13.38 -33.57 11.89
C SER A 54 14.88 -33.27 12.04
N VAL A 55 15.27 -32.01 12.22
CA VAL A 55 16.66 -31.63 12.51
C VAL A 55 16.78 -31.26 13.98
N GLY A 56 16.84 -32.31 14.83
CA GLY A 56 17.02 -32.17 16.27
C GLY A 56 18.21 -31.29 16.65
N HIS A 57 18.14 -30.72 17.85
CA HIS A 57 19.21 -29.94 18.50
C HIS A 57 20.59 -30.55 18.27
N SER A 58 21.27 -30.11 17.23
CA SER A 58 22.64 -30.49 16.96
C SER A 58 23.29 -29.38 16.16
N ARG A 59 24.00 -28.51 16.88
CA ARG A 59 25.05 -27.69 16.30
C ARG A 59 26.18 -28.63 15.87
N ILE A 60 26.05 -29.24 14.70
CA ILE A 60 27.15 -29.84 13.97
C ILE A 60 27.26 -29.10 12.63
N PRO A 61 28.41 -28.49 12.31
CA PRO A 61 28.60 -27.84 11.03
C PRO A 61 28.74 -28.93 9.95
N SER A 62 27.62 -29.23 9.28
CA SER A 62 27.61 -30.18 8.17
C SER A 62 28.03 -29.47 6.89
N ALA A 63 29.16 -29.92 6.36
CA ALA A 63 29.82 -29.43 5.17
C ALA A 63 29.01 -29.70 3.87
N LYS A 64 29.10 -28.74 2.95
CA LYS A 64 28.80 -28.79 1.50
C LYS A 64 27.31 -28.92 1.10
N GLY A 65 26.72 -27.77 0.74
CA GLY A 65 25.72 -27.68 -0.34
C GLY A 65 24.24 -27.65 0.04
N LYS A 66 23.87 -27.42 1.31
CA LYS A 66 22.46 -27.21 1.67
C LYS A 66 21.99 -25.87 1.10
N LYS A 67 21.09 -25.90 0.12
CA LYS A 67 20.34 -24.71 -0.29
C LYS A 67 19.65 -24.14 0.95
N ASN A 68 19.83 -22.85 1.21
CA ASN A 68 19.12 -22.10 2.24
C ASN A 68 17.63 -22.06 1.89
N GLN A 69 16.91 -23.13 2.20
CA GLN A 69 15.49 -23.26 1.94
C GLN A 69 14.68 -23.11 3.21
N ILE A 70 13.61 -22.31 3.11
CA ILE A 70 12.64 -22.05 4.16
C ILE A 70 11.40 -22.91 3.89
N GLY A 71 10.96 -23.66 4.90
CA GLY A 71 9.70 -24.39 4.88
C GLY A 71 8.54 -23.46 5.26
N LEU A 72 7.53 -23.33 4.38
CA LEU A 72 6.37 -22.47 4.58
C LEU A 72 5.06 -23.24 4.47
N LYS A 73 4.15 -23.06 5.42
CA LYS A 73 2.74 -23.47 5.32
C LYS A 73 1.92 -22.33 4.75
N ILE A 74 1.33 -22.49 3.57
CA ILE A 74 0.53 -21.43 2.96
C ILE A 74 -0.76 -21.21 3.76
N LEU A 75 -1.03 -19.97 4.15
CA LEU A 75 -2.19 -19.64 5.00
C LEU A 75 -3.50 -19.85 4.24
N GLU A 76 -3.56 -19.38 2.99
CA GLU A 76 -4.73 -19.51 2.11
C GLU A 76 -5.03 -20.96 1.70
N GLN A 77 -4.02 -21.82 1.77
CA GLN A 77 -4.09 -23.23 1.41
C GLN A 77 -3.37 -24.07 2.49
N PRO A 78 -4.01 -24.35 3.64
CA PRO A 78 -3.32 -24.92 4.81
C PRO A 78 -2.66 -26.28 4.60
N HIS A 79 -3.00 -26.99 3.52
CA HIS A 79 -2.43 -28.27 3.13
C HIS A 79 -1.17 -28.12 2.25
N ALA A 80 -0.96 -26.95 1.64
CA ALA A 80 0.20 -26.65 0.83
C ALA A 80 1.40 -26.24 1.71
N VAL A 81 2.47 -27.05 1.64
CA VAL A 81 3.75 -26.77 2.30
C VAL A 81 4.83 -26.60 1.25
N LEU A 82 5.45 -25.44 1.18
CA LEU A 82 6.51 -25.09 0.23
C LEU A 82 7.90 -25.16 0.89
N PHE A 83 8.91 -25.53 0.11
CA PHE A 83 10.31 -25.28 0.45
C PHE A 83 10.87 -24.33 -0.60
N VAL A 84 11.17 -23.11 -0.20
CA VAL A 84 11.54 -21.99 -1.08
C VAL A 84 12.89 -21.44 -0.70
N ASP A 85 13.68 -20.99 -1.68
CA ASP A 85 14.97 -20.38 -1.39
C ASP A 85 14.74 -19.05 -0.64
N GLU A 86 15.61 -18.71 0.32
CA GLU A 86 15.53 -17.47 1.13
C GLU A 86 15.38 -16.20 0.30
N LYS A 87 15.96 -16.16 -0.91
CA LYS A 87 15.90 -15.04 -1.86
C LYS A 87 14.53 -14.82 -2.49
N ASP A 88 13.67 -15.84 -2.49
CA ASP A 88 12.37 -15.84 -3.17
C ASP A 88 11.22 -15.47 -2.21
N VAL A 89 11.57 -15.15 -0.96
CA VAL A 89 10.64 -14.78 0.10
C VAL A 89 11.15 -13.59 0.88
N VAL A 90 10.22 -12.93 1.56
CA VAL A 90 10.53 -11.81 2.45
C VAL A 90 9.75 -11.97 3.74
N GLU A 91 10.44 -11.85 4.87
CA GLU A 91 9.80 -11.86 6.18
C GLU A 91 8.92 -10.61 6.33
N ILE A 92 7.70 -10.81 6.81
CA ILE A 92 6.75 -9.75 7.10
C ILE A 92 6.32 -9.84 8.56
N ASN A 93 6.20 -8.69 9.21
CA ASN A 93 5.73 -8.65 10.58
C ASN A 93 4.23 -9.02 10.67
N GLU A 94 3.77 -9.35 11.88
CA GLU A 94 2.39 -9.78 12.12
C GLU A 94 1.37 -8.71 11.71
N LYS A 95 1.61 -7.42 12.01
CA LYS A 95 0.69 -6.33 11.65
C LYS A 95 0.50 -6.16 10.14
N PHE A 96 1.57 -6.26 9.37
CA PHE A 96 1.50 -6.25 7.90
C PHE A 96 0.85 -7.52 7.37
N THR A 97 1.08 -8.66 8.02
CA THR A 97 0.42 -9.92 7.68
C THR A 97 -1.10 -9.80 7.81
N GLU A 98 -1.59 -9.25 8.91
CA GLU A 98 -3.01 -9.02 9.15
C GLU A 98 -3.65 -8.12 8.07
N LEU A 99 -2.98 -7.03 7.66
CA LEU A 99 -3.49 -6.14 6.61
C LEU A 99 -3.48 -6.80 5.22
N LEU A 100 -2.39 -7.51 4.89
CA LEU A 100 -2.21 -8.11 3.57
C LEU A 100 -3.09 -9.36 3.38
N LEU A 101 -3.33 -10.13 4.44
CA LEU A 101 -4.09 -11.38 4.36
C LEU A 101 -5.57 -11.13 4.01
N ALA A 102 -6.14 -9.98 4.38
CA ALA A 102 -7.52 -9.63 4.01
C ALA A 102 -7.70 -9.38 2.51
N ILE A 103 -6.62 -9.08 1.78
CA ILE A 103 -6.65 -8.85 0.34
C ILE A 103 -6.67 -10.19 -0.38
N THR A 104 -7.80 -10.58 -0.94
CA THR A 104 -7.97 -11.92 -1.54
C THR A 104 -7.23 -12.09 -2.87
N ASN A 105 -6.96 -10.99 -3.59
CA ASN A 105 -6.19 -11.01 -4.82
C ASN A 105 -4.68 -10.93 -4.53
N CYS A 106 -3.95 -11.99 -4.86
CA CYS A 106 -2.51 -12.09 -4.59
C CYS A 106 -1.68 -11.03 -5.35
N GLU A 107 -2.09 -10.60 -6.55
CA GLU A 107 -1.38 -9.56 -7.32
C GLU A 107 -1.57 -8.18 -6.69
N GLU A 108 -2.79 -7.84 -6.28
CA GLU A 108 -3.10 -6.59 -5.58
C GLU A 108 -2.38 -6.54 -4.23
N ARG A 109 -2.38 -7.66 -3.49
CA ARG A 109 -1.65 -7.81 -2.23
C ARG A 109 -0.15 -7.60 -2.43
N PHE A 110 0.44 -8.21 -3.45
CA PHE A 110 1.86 -8.04 -3.77
C PHE A 110 2.20 -6.59 -4.17
N SER A 111 1.31 -5.97 -4.94
CA SER A 111 1.44 -4.56 -5.36
C SER A 111 1.39 -3.62 -4.15
N LEU A 112 0.47 -3.85 -3.21
CA LEU A 112 0.39 -3.10 -1.96
C LEU A 112 1.63 -3.30 -1.08
N PHE A 113 2.13 -4.54 -0.98
CA PHE A 113 3.36 -4.86 -0.25
C PHE A 113 4.58 -4.10 -0.78
N LYS A 114 4.69 -3.91 -2.10
CA LYS A 114 5.75 -3.10 -2.70
C LYS A 114 5.64 -1.63 -2.32
N ASN A 115 4.43 -1.11 -2.19
CA ASN A 115 4.19 0.27 -1.74
C ASN A 115 4.27 0.37 -0.21
N ARG A 116 5.50 0.44 0.32
CA ARG A 116 5.76 0.51 1.77
C ARG A 116 5.13 1.72 2.44
N ASN A 117 5.03 2.86 1.75
CA ASN A 117 4.37 4.05 2.26
C ASN A 117 2.87 3.78 2.49
N ARG A 118 2.17 3.30 1.46
CA ARG A 118 0.73 2.97 1.56
C ARG A 118 0.44 1.91 2.60
N LEU A 119 1.26 0.86 2.67
CA LEU A 119 1.12 -0.18 3.69
C LEU A 119 1.33 0.38 5.11
N SER A 120 2.26 1.31 5.28
CA SER A 120 2.52 1.98 6.58
C SER A 120 1.39 2.93 6.96
N LYS A 121 0.84 3.71 6.01
CA LYS A 121 -0.35 4.53 6.23
C LYS A 121 -1.56 3.68 6.62
N GLY A 122 -1.70 2.50 6.02
CA GLY A 122 -2.76 1.54 6.37
C GLY A 122 -2.76 1.06 7.83
N LEU A 123 -1.60 1.11 8.51
CA LEU A 123 -1.54 0.82 9.95
C LEU A 123 -2.13 1.94 10.80
N GLN A 124 -2.22 3.16 10.27
CA GLN A 124 -2.73 4.35 10.96
C GLN A 124 -4.25 4.52 10.79
N ILE A 125 -4.85 3.80 9.84
CA ILE A 125 -6.30 3.81 9.64
C ILE A 125 -6.96 3.13 10.84
N ASP A 126 -7.74 3.90 11.58
CA ASP A 126 -8.53 3.44 12.71
C ASP A 126 -9.99 3.91 12.59
N VAL A 127 -10.85 3.43 13.49
CA VAL A 127 -12.25 3.85 13.57
C VAL A 127 -12.33 5.36 13.76
N GLY A 128 -13.14 6.01 12.93
CA GLY A 128 -13.30 7.46 12.88
C GLY A 128 -12.47 8.15 11.78
N CYS A 129 -11.47 7.48 11.21
CA CYS A 129 -10.67 8.09 10.13
C CYS A 129 -11.51 8.31 8.86
N PRO A 130 -11.36 9.48 8.21
CA PRO A 130 -11.91 9.72 6.87
C PRO A 130 -11.07 8.98 5.83
N VAL A 131 -11.74 8.30 4.91
CA VAL A 131 -11.10 7.47 3.87
C VAL A 131 -11.83 7.63 2.54
N LYS A 132 -11.13 7.38 1.45
CA LYS A 132 -11.75 7.11 0.14
C LYS A 132 -11.80 5.61 -0.11
N VAL A 133 -12.96 5.12 -0.55
CA VAL A 133 -13.23 3.69 -0.77
C VAL A 133 -13.44 3.41 -2.25
N GLN A 134 -12.67 2.47 -2.80
CA GLN A 134 -12.88 1.97 -4.15
C GLN A 134 -13.77 0.71 -4.15
N LEU A 135 -15.00 0.83 -4.64
CA LEU A 135 -15.95 -0.30 -4.68
C LEU A 135 -15.66 -1.25 -5.85
N ARG A 136 -15.27 -0.71 -7.01
CA ARG A 136 -14.89 -1.49 -8.20
C ARG A 136 -13.58 -0.99 -8.77
N SER A 137 -12.78 -1.92 -9.30
CA SER A 137 -11.48 -1.60 -9.89
C SER A 137 -11.66 -0.70 -11.11
N GLY A 138 -10.98 0.45 -11.11
CA GLY A 138 -11.01 1.42 -12.21
C GLY A 138 -12.15 2.45 -12.13
N GLU A 139 -13.02 2.37 -11.13
CA GLU A 139 -14.03 3.38 -10.84
C GLU A 139 -13.50 4.42 -9.83
N GLU A 140 -14.21 5.55 -9.77
CA GLU A 140 -14.01 6.61 -8.79
C GLU A 140 -14.17 6.10 -7.35
N LYS A 141 -13.48 6.74 -6.42
CA LYS A 141 -13.51 6.38 -5.01
C LYS A 141 -14.51 7.27 -4.27
N PHE A 142 -15.31 6.66 -3.41
CA PHE A 142 -16.29 7.39 -2.62
C PHE A 142 -15.71 7.82 -1.26
N PRO A 143 -16.03 9.02 -0.78
CA PRO A 143 -15.68 9.42 0.58
C PRO A 143 -16.42 8.54 1.60
N GLY A 144 -15.78 8.26 2.72
CA GLY A 144 -16.32 7.42 3.77
C GLY A 144 -15.62 7.61 5.10
N VAL A 145 -16.20 7.08 6.16
CA VAL A 145 -15.62 7.06 7.51
C VAL A 145 -15.54 5.64 8.02
N VAL A 146 -14.37 5.27 8.56
CA VAL A 146 -14.17 3.95 9.13
C VAL A 146 -15.02 3.80 10.39
N ARG A 147 -15.88 2.79 10.43
CA ARG A 147 -16.76 2.46 11.57
C ARG A 147 -16.36 1.16 12.27
N PHE A 148 -15.59 0.31 11.60
CA PHE A 148 -15.09 -0.95 12.15
C PHE A 148 -13.69 -1.26 11.62
N ARG A 149 -12.84 -1.82 12.46
CA ARG A 149 -11.52 -2.35 12.10
C ARG A 149 -11.31 -3.68 12.82
N GLY A 150 -11.19 -4.77 12.07
CA GLY A 150 -10.95 -6.07 12.68
C GLY A 150 -11.21 -7.26 11.75
N PRO A 151 -11.04 -8.48 12.26
CA PRO A 151 -11.26 -9.68 11.48
C PRO A 151 -12.75 -9.98 11.29
N LEU A 152 -13.12 -10.37 10.07
CA LEU A 152 -14.45 -10.88 9.74
C LEU A 152 -14.53 -12.41 9.81
N LEU A 153 -13.41 -13.06 9.51
CA LEU A 153 -13.25 -14.50 9.53
C LEU A 153 -12.27 -14.86 10.63
N ALA A 154 -12.68 -15.74 11.54
CA ALA A 154 -11.81 -16.23 12.59
C ALA A 154 -10.90 -17.33 12.04
N GLU A 155 -9.60 -17.04 11.99
CA GLU A 155 -8.58 -18.01 11.59
C GLU A 155 -7.79 -18.53 12.79
N ARG A 156 -7.24 -19.74 12.69
CA ARG A 156 -6.52 -20.38 13.81
C ARG A 156 -5.16 -19.75 14.11
N THR A 157 -4.51 -19.15 13.11
CA THR A 157 -3.13 -18.66 13.20
C THR A 157 -3.07 -17.14 13.23
N VAL A 158 -3.49 -16.51 12.14
CA VAL A 158 -3.56 -15.04 11.97
C VAL A 158 -4.80 -14.73 11.12
N SER A 159 -5.52 -13.68 11.48
CA SER A 159 -6.75 -13.29 10.77
C SER A 159 -6.52 -12.00 9.99
N GLY A 160 -7.05 -11.92 8.78
CA GLY A 160 -7.00 -10.71 7.97
C GLY A 160 -7.86 -9.59 8.58
N ILE A 161 -7.36 -8.35 8.60
CA ILE A 161 -8.10 -7.18 9.05
C ILE A 161 -8.90 -6.58 7.90
N PHE A 162 -10.20 -6.47 8.13
CA PHE A 162 -11.12 -5.72 7.28
C PHE A 162 -11.52 -4.41 7.95
N PHE A 163 -11.90 -3.47 7.11
CA PHE A 163 -12.40 -2.17 7.51
C PHE A 163 -13.88 -2.09 7.12
N GLY A 164 -14.75 -1.88 8.10
CA GLY A 164 -16.12 -1.49 7.87
C GLY A 164 -16.17 0.02 7.71
N VAL A 165 -16.64 0.50 6.56
CA VAL A 165 -16.69 1.91 6.22
C VAL A 165 -18.13 2.30 5.91
N GLU A 166 -18.56 3.43 6.47
CA GLU A 166 -19.79 4.09 6.08
C GLU A 166 -19.47 5.09 4.96
N LEU A 167 -20.09 4.90 3.81
CA LEU A 167 -19.98 5.77 2.65
C LEU A 167 -20.76 7.07 2.89
N LEU A 168 -20.14 8.19 2.52
CA LEU A 168 -20.68 9.53 2.68
C LEU A 168 -21.07 10.12 1.33
N GLU A 169 -21.84 11.21 1.36
CA GLU A 169 -22.17 12.06 0.22
C GLU A 169 -22.61 11.26 -1.02
N GLU A 170 -21.83 11.34 -2.10
CA GLU A 170 -22.06 10.69 -3.40
C GLU A 170 -22.03 9.16 -3.33
N GLY A 171 -21.42 8.61 -2.28
CA GLY A 171 -21.36 7.17 -2.03
C GLY A 171 -22.54 6.60 -1.23
N ARG A 172 -23.44 7.44 -0.70
CA ARG A 172 -24.60 6.93 0.07
C ARG A 172 -25.51 6.08 -0.83
N GLY A 173 -25.95 4.94 -0.30
CA GLY A 173 -26.77 3.97 -1.04
C GLY A 173 -26.01 3.09 -2.04
N GLN A 174 -24.67 3.21 -2.13
CA GLN A 174 -23.82 2.36 -2.97
C GLN A 174 -23.18 1.19 -2.19
N GLY A 175 -23.44 1.12 -0.89
CA GLY A 175 -22.95 0.08 0.00
C GLY A 175 -23.68 -1.25 -0.15
N PHE A 176 -23.28 -2.22 0.66
CA PHE A 176 -23.79 -3.60 0.60
C PHE A 176 -24.22 -4.13 1.97
N THR A 177 -24.18 -3.29 3.01
CA THR A 177 -24.50 -3.66 4.38
C THR A 177 -24.92 -2.42 5.16
N ASP A 178 -25.70 -2.63 6.21
CA ASP A 178 -26.03 -1.67 7.28
C ASP A 178 -25.06 -1.80 8.47
N GLY A 179 -23.97 -2.56 8.28
CA GLY A 179 -22.95 -2.87 9.28
C GLY A 179 -23.11 -4.24 9.95
N VAL A 180 -23.99 -5.09 9.42
CA VAL A 180 -24.11 -6.51 9.79
C VAL A 180 -23.23 -7.41 8.91
N TYR A 181 -22.47 -8.30 9.54
CA TYR A 181 -21.76 -9.38 8.85
C TYR A 181 -22.09 -10.73 9.50
N GLN A 182 -22.53 -11.72 8.71
CA GLN A 182 -22.93 -13.06 9.19
C GLN A 182 -23.88 -13.04 10.40
N GLY A 183 -24.85 -12.11 10.41
CA GLY A 183 -25.84 -11.98 11.48
C GLY A 183 -25.35 -11.27 12.75
N LYS A 184 -24.10 -10.80 12.78
CA LYS A 184 -23.53 -9.99 13.87
C LYS A 184 -23.44 -8.52 13.44
N GLN A 185 -24.02 -7.62 14.23
CA GLN A 185 -23.82 -6.19 14.07
C GLN A 185 -22.38 -5.84 14.49
N LEU A 186 -21.59 -5.30 13.57
CA LEU A 186 -20.21 -4.86 13.82
C LEU A 186 -20.10 -3.35 13.95
N PHE A 187 -20.91 -2.61 13.19
CA PHE A 187 -21.11 -1.17 13.32
C PHE A 187 -22.52 -0.81 12.85
N GLN A 188 -22.99 0.42 13.02
CA GLN A 188 -24.31 0.86 12.54
C GLN A 188 -24.13 2.04 11.57
N CYS A 189 -24.89 2.03 10.48
CA CYS A 189 -24.96 3.11 9.49
C CYS A 189 -26.33 3.12 8.81
N ASP A 190 -26.55 4.08 7.91
CA ASP A 190 -27.76 4.13 7.08
C ASP A 190 -27.86 2.93 6.13
N GLU A 191 -29.08 2.66 5.65
CA GLU A 191 -29.37 1.59 4.69
C GLU A 191 -28.48 1.73 3.44
N ASP A 192 -27.88 0.61 3.04
CA ASP A 192 -26.95 0.53 1.91
C ASP A 192 -25.82 1.57 1.92
N CYS A 193 -25.37 2.00 3.10
CA CYS A 193 -24.24 2.92 3.23
C CYS A 193 -22.97 2.25 3.76
N GLY A 194 -23.05 1.04 4.32
CA GLY A 194 -21.89 0.32 4.85
C GLY A 194 -21.23 -0.59 3.81
N VAL A 195 -19.91 -0.72 3.91
CA VAL A 195 -19.11 -1.71 3.17
C VAL A 195 -18.01 -2.31 4.04
N PHE A 196 -17.66 -3.58 3.80
CA PHE A 196 -16.46 -4.19 4.37
C PHE A 196 -15.41 -4.38 3.27
N VAL A 197 -14.25 -3.77 3.45
CA VAL A 197 -13.16 -3.79 2.47
C VAL A 197 -11.80 -4.04 3.12
N ALA A 198 -10.84 -4.49 2.32
CA ALA A 198 -9.44 -4.59 2.73
C ALA A 198 -8.67 -3.31 2.35
N LEU A 199 -7.42 -3.21 2.81
CA LEU A 199 -6.60 -1.99 2.68
C LEU A 199 -6.33 -1.58 1.22
N ASP A 200 -6.30 -2.52 0.27
CA ASP A 200 -6.08 -2.22 -1.15
C ASP A 200 -7.18 -1.34 -1.75
N LYS A 201 -8.39 -1.36 -1.17
CA LYS A 201 -9.54 -0.53 -1.58
C LYS A 201 -9.65 0.77 -0.79
N LEU A 202 -8.76 1.03 0.16
CA LEU A 202 -8.78 2.23 0.99
C LEU A 202 -7.64 3.19 0.69
N GLU A 203 -7.94 4.46 0.89
CA GLU A 203 -6.99 5.56 0.92
C GLU A 203 -7.35 6.48 2.09
N LEU A 204 -6.39 6.71 2.99
CA LEU A 204 -6.58 7.62 4.12
C LEU A 204 -6.63 9.05 3.60
N ILE A 205 -7.64 9.80 4.01
CA ILE A 205 -7.69 11.26 3.80
C ILE A 205 -6.97 11.86 5.02
N GLU A 206 -5.93 12.64 4.77
CA GLU A 206 -5.23 13.36 5.83
C GLU A 206 -5.94 14.70 6.05
N ASP A 207 -6.14 15.12 7.30
CA ASP A 207 -6.88 16.34 7.68
C ASP A 207 -6.22 17.66 7.20
N ASP A 208 -5.15 17.61 6.40
CA ASP A 208 -4.57 18.79 5.75
C ASP A 208 -5.46 19.34 4.62
N ASP A 209 -6.46 18.57 4.17
CA ASP A 209 -7.46 19.01 3.18
C ASP A 209 -8.74 19.60 3.82
N THR A 210 -8.83 19.68 5.15
CA THR A 210 -10.01 20.23 5.88
C THR A 210 -9.71 21.45 6.75
N ALA A 211 -8.54 22.07 6.59
CA ALA A 211 -8.23 23.35 7.21
C ALA A 211 -8.44 24.53 6.25
N LEU A 212 -9.58 25.20 6.44
CA LEU A 212 -9.78 26.65 6.28
C LEU A 212 -10.26 27.17 4.90
N GLU A 213 -11.58 27.27 4.76
CA GLU A 213 -12.17 28.59 4.50
C GLU A 213 -11.71 29.56 5.61
N SER A 214 -10.54 30.17 5.49
CA SER A 214 -10.25 31.43 6.17
C SER A 214 -9.00 32.06 5.59
N ASP A 215 -9.13 33.35 5.31
CA ASP A 215 -8.08 34.27 4.92
C ASP A 215 -6.78 34.15 5.74
N TYR A 216 -5.69 34.64 5.13
CA TYR A 216 -4.35 34.92 5.66
C TYR A 216 -3.26 33.83 5.64
N ALA A 217 -2.36 33.99 4.66
CA ALA A 217 -0.90 34.06 4.77
C ALA A 217 -0.13 33.11 5.73
N GLY A 218 0.76 32.29 5.16
CA GLY A 218 2.06 31.96 5.76
C GLY A 218 2.44 30.47 5.75
N PRO A 219 3.75 30.12 5.70
CA PRO A 219 4.27 29.04 4.86
C PRO A 219 4.70 27.78 5.64
N GLY A 220 4.65 26.62 4.98
CA GLY A 220 5.32 25.40 5.42
C GLY A 220 4.90 24.18 4.57
N ASP A 221 5.62 23.90 3.49
CA ASP A 221 6.68 22.88 3.39
C ASP A 221 6.11 21.52 2.93
N THR A 222 5.79 21.44 1.64
CA THR A 222 5.18 20.27 0.98
C THR A 222 6.24 19.34 0.37
N MET A 223 6.41 18.17 0.99
CA MET A 223 7.10 17.02 0.40
C MET A 223 6.29 16.46 -0.78
N GLN A 224 6.74 16.79 -1.99
CA GLN A 224 6.89 15.94 -3.17
C GLN A 224 5.93 14.74 -3.36
N VAL A 225 4.88 15.01 -4.13
CA VAL A 225 4.17 14.02 -4.94
C VAL A 225 4.90 13.92 -6.28
N GLU A 226 5.46 12.75 -6.63
CA GLU A 226 5.93 12.49 -8.00
C GLU A 226 4.74 12.42 -8.95
N LEU A 227 4.33 13.57 -9.48
CA LEU A 227 3.46 13.69 -10.64
C LEU A 227 4.25 13.24 -11.89
N PRO A 228 3.63 12.53 -12.85
CA PRO A 228 4.29 12.21 -14.12
C PRO A 228 4.67 13.51 -14.84
N PRO A 229 5.85 13.58 -15.51
CA PRO A 229 6.30 14.80 -16.17
C PRO A 229 5.29 15.24 -17.23
N LEU A 230 4.85 16.51 -17.14
CA LEU A 230 3.96 17.14 -18.11
C LEU A 230 4.52 16.98 -19.53
N GLU A 231 3.67 16.62 -20.47
CA GLU A 231 4.08 16.46 -21.87
C GLU A 231 4.45 17.82 -22.49
N ILE A 232 5.58 17.87 -23.19
CA ILE A 232 6.01 19.07 -23.92
C ILE A 232 4.98 19.36 -25.02
N ASN A 233 4.62 20.63 -25.18
CA ASN A 233 3.55 21.18 -26.02
C ASN A 233 2.13 21.04 -25.46
N SER A 234 1.95 20.58 -24.23
CA SER A 234 0.64 20.67 -23.55
C SER A 234 0.31 22.11 -23.16
N ARG A 235 -0.98 22.43 -23.26
CA ARG A 235 -1.54 23.69 -22.74
C ARG A 235 -1.76 23.56 -21.25
N VAL A 236 -1.33 24.58 -20.52
CA VAL A 236 -1.46 24.64 -19.07
C VAL A 236 -1.82 26.05 -18.65
N SER A 237 -2.32 26.19 -17.44
CA SER A 237 -2.62 27.48 -16.82
C SER A 237 -1.78 27.68 -15.56
N LEU A 238 -1.42 28.94 -15.31
CA LEU A 238 -0.67 29.39 -14.15
C LEU A 238 -1.49 30.45 -13.42
N LYS A 239 -1.46 30.41 -12.09
CA LYS A 239 -2.04 31.49 -11.28
C LYS A 239 -0.97 32.55 -11.04
N VAL A 240 -1.06 33.68 -11.73
CA VAL A 240 -0.13 34.81 -11.59
C VAL A 240 -0.85 35.94 -10.85
N GLY A 241 -0.72 35.96 -9.52
CA GLY A 241 -1.48 36.87 -8.67
C GLY A 241 -2.96 36.46 -8.56
N GLU A 242 -3.87 37.34 -8.96
CA GLU A 242 -5.33 37.08 -8.98
C GLU A 242 -5.85 36.59 -10.34
N THR A 243 -5.01 36.61 -11.39
CA THR A 243 -5.40 36.16 -12.74
C THR A 243 -4.86 34.78 -13.06
N ILE A 244 -5.61 34.04 -13.87
CA ILE A 244 -5.19 32.76 -14.43
C ILE A 244 -4.71 33.04 -15.85
N GLU A 245 -3.45 32.75 -16.10
CA GLU A 245 -2.76 33.00 -17.36
C GLU A 245 -2.45 31.66 -18.00
N SER A 246 -2.68 31.54 -19.30
CA SER A 246 -2.46 30.28 -20.03
C SER A 246 -1.16 30.31 -20.82
N GLY A 247 -0.55 29.15 -20.97
CA GLY A 247 0.67 29.00 -21.75
C GLY A 247 0.85 27.56 -22.23
N THR A 248 2.01 27.31 -22.83
CA THR A 248 2.39 26.03 -23.41
C THR A 248 3.66 25.52 -22.77
N VAL A 249 3.68 24.25 -22.36
CA VAL A 249 4.87 23.63 -21.77
C VAL A 249 5.95 23.48 -22.84
N ILE A 250 7.12 24.08 -22.62
CA ILE A 250 8.27 24.01 -23.52
C ILE A 250 9.52 23.37 -22.88
N PHE A 251 9.49 23.13 -21.57
CA PHE A 251 10.54 22.45 -20.82
C PHE A 251 9.92 21.73 -19.62
N CYS A 252 10.36 20.51 -19.29
CA CYS A 252 9.95 19.79 -18.08
C CYS A 252 11.08 18.84 -17.65
N ASP A 253 11.90 19.24 -16.68
CA ASP A 253 13.01 18.42 -16.19
C ASP A 253 13.44 18.87 -14.77
N VAL A 254 14.32 18.09 -14.13
CA VAL A 254 14.99 18.49 -12.89
C VAL A 254 16.08 19.52 -13.16
N LEU A 255 16.28 20.47 -12.25
CA LEU A 255 17.34 21.47 -12.39
C LEU A 255 18.67 20.95 -11.80
N PRO A 256 19.82 21.27 -12.41
CA PRO A 256 21.13 20.89 -11.88
C PRO A 256 21.32 21.35 -10.43
N GLY A 257 21.67 20.42 -9.54
CA GLY A 257 21.86 20.70 -8.11
C GLY A 257 20.57 20.85 -7.28
N LYS A 258 19.39 20.67 -7.91
CA LYS A 258 18.06 20.74 -7.28
C LYS A 258 17.23 19.48 -7.54
N GLU A 259 17.87 18.34 -7.78
CA GLU A 259 17.21 17.05 -8.06
C GLU A 259 16.23 16.65 -6.95
N SER A 260 16.57 16.93 -5.69
CA SER A 260 15.72 16.67 -4.54
C SER A 260 14.55 17.64 -4.39
N LEU A 261 14.39 18.64 -5.26
CA LEU A 261 13.24 19.56 -5.26
C LEU A 261 12.16 19.14 -6.25
N GLY A 262 12.43 18.20 -7.15
CA GLY A 262 11.44 17.66 -8.09
C GLY A 262 11.51 18.32 -9.47
N TYR A 263 10.45 18.17 -10.25
CA TYR A 263 10.39 18.63 -11.64
C TYR A 263 10.08 20.12 -11.74
N PHE A 264 10.85 20.80 -12.59
CA PHE A 264 10.60 22.17 -12.99
C PHE A 264 10.12 22.20 -14.43
N VAL A 265 9.22 23.13 -14.70
CA VAL A 265 8.51 23.20 -15.96
C VAL A 265 8.59 24.63 -16.48
N GLY A 266 9.11 24.77 -17.70
CA GLY A 266 9.15 26.03 -18.43
C GLY A 266 7.89 26.15 -19.27
N VAL A 267 7.09 27.17 -19.02
CA VAL A 267 5.84 27.46 -19.73
C VAL A 267 6.02 28.74 -20.53
N ASP A 268 5.83 28.67 -21.84
CA ASP A 268 5.76 29.83 -22.73
C ASP A 268 4.34 30.41 -22.66
N MET A 269 4.22 31.60 -22.07
CA MET A 269 2.95 32.23 -21.78
C MET A 269 2.38 32.93 -23.01
N ASP A 270 1.06 32.88 -23.16
CA ASP A 270 0.37 33.59 -24.25
C ASP A 270 0.52 35.13 -24.11
N ASN A 271 0.74 35.61 -22.89
CA ASN A 271 0.98 37.00 -22.54
C ASN A 271 2.46 37.25 -22.17
N PRO A 272 3.01 38.46 -22.40
CA PRO A 272 4.42 38.77 -22.15
C PRO A 272 4.70 39.02 -20.65
N ILE A 273 4.56 37.96 -19.87
CA ILE A 273 4.74 37.93 -18.41
C ILE A 273 5.90 37.02 -18.00
N GLY A 274 6.76 36.66 -18.95
CA GLY A 274 7.93 35.83 -18.75
C GLY A 274 8.99 36.47 -17.87
N ASN A 275 9.89 35.62 -17.39
CA ASN A 275 11.09 36.05 -16.67
C ASN A 275 12.28 35.08 -16.80
N TRP A 276 12.16 34.04 -17.65
CA TRP A 276 13.16 33.00 -17.79
C TRP A 276 13.69 32.91 -19.23
N ASP A 277 15.00 33.02 -19.40
CA ASP A 277 15.71 32.99 -20.68
C ASP A 277 16.18 31.58 -21.10
N GLY A 278 15.73 30.56 -20.36
CA GLY A 278 16.11 29.17 -20.62
C GLY A 278 17.43 28.74 -19.99
N ARG A 279 18.03 29.56 -19.13
CA ARG A 279 19.28 29.25 -18.43
C ARG A 279 19.08 29.05 -16.94
N PHE A 280 19.88 28.18 -16.34
CA PHE A 280 19.98 28.02 -14.89
C PHE A 280 21.45 27.92 -14.50
N ASP A 281 21.91 28.77 -13.59
CA ASP A 281 23.33 28.88 -13.16
C ASP A 281 24.34 28.94 -14.33
N GLY A 282 23.99 29.68 -15.39
CA GLY A 282 24.82 29.87 -16.58
C GLY A 282 24.78 28.73 -17.60
N VAL A 283 24.14 27.60 -17.27
CA VAL A 283 23.90 26.47 -18.17
C VAL A 283 22.61 26.69 -18.96
N GLN A 284 22.67 26.55 -20.29
CA GLN A 284 21.45 26.59 -21.12
C GLN A 284 20.69 25.27 -21.00
N LEU A 285 19.44 25.34 -20.55
CA LEU A 285 18.54 24.20 -20.39
C LEU A 285 17.46 24.13 -21.47
N CYS A 286 16.91 25.28 -21.89
CA CYS A 286 15.92 25.36 -22.96
C CYS A 286 16.28 26.48 -23.93
N SER A 287 16.55 26.16 -25.21
CA SER A 287 16.90 27.17 -26.22
C SER A 287 15.70 27.92 -26.79
N PHE A 288 14.49 27.46 -26.51
CA PHE A 288 13.23 28.06 -26.99
C PHE A 288 12.66 29.11 -26.03
N ALA A 289 13.12 29.12 -24.78
CA ALA A 289 12.65 30.04 -23.77
C ALA A 289 13.06 31.49 -24.08
N CYS A 290 12.15 32.42 -23.81
CA CYS A 290 12.35 33.84 -23.97
C CYS A 290 12.06 34.54 -22.65
N VAL A 291 12.96 35.44 -22.22
CA VAL A 291 12.81 36.18 -20.96
C VAL A 291 11.52 37.00 -20.88
N GLU A 292 10.91 37.33 -22.03
CA GLU A 292 9.70 38.16 -22.10
C GLU A 292 8.41 37.35 -21.98
N SER A 293 8.41 36.05 -22.32
CA SER A 293 7.19 35.22 -22.37
C SER A 293 7.28 33.92 -21.58
N THR A 294 8.47 33.41 -21.30
CA THR A 294 8.64 32.12 -20.62
C THR A 294 8.84 32.28 -19.12
N ILE A 295 8.13 31.46 -18.34
CA ILE A 295 8.29 31.35 -16.89
C ILE A 295 8.74 29.92 -16.55
N LEU A 296 9.71 29.78 -15.65
CA LEU A 296 10.11 28.50 -15.07
C LEU A 296 9.54 28.36 -13.67
N LEU A 297 8.71 27.34 -13.44
CA LEU A 297 8.05 27.09 -12.16
C LEU A 297 8.18 25.63 -11.74
N HIS A 298 7.82 25.33 -10.50
CA HIS A 298 7.73 23.94 -10.05
C HIS A 298 6.46 23.29 -10.62
N ILE A 299 6.48 21.97 -10.85
CA ILE A 299 5.32 21.25 -11.43
C ILE A 299 4.03 21.41 -10.61
N ASN A 300 4.14 21.63 -9.29
CA ASN A 300 2.99 21.86 -8.41
C ASN A 300 2.32 23.23 -8.62
N ASP A 301 3.00 24.20 -9.24
CA ASP A 301 2.44 25.53 -9.51
C ASP A 301 1.68 25.57 -10.85
N ILE A 302 1.64 24.44 -11.56
CA ILE A 302 0.97 24.30 -12.85
C ILE A 302 -0.41 23.70 -12.69
N ILE A 303 -1.38 24.33 -13.34
CA ILE A 303 -2.74 23.82 -13.49
C ILE A 303 -2.82 23.18 -14.88
N PRO A 304 -2.81 21.84 -15.00
CA PRO A 304 -2.93 21.15 -16.29
C PRO A 304 -4.29 21.35 -16.97
#